data_AF-A0A948GKS4-F1
#
_entry.id   AF-A0A948GKS4-F1
#
_cell.length_a   1.000
_cell.length_b   1.000
_cell.length_c   1.000
_cell.angle_alpha   90.00
_cell.angle_beta   90.00
_cell.angle_gamma   90.00
#
_symmetry.space_group_name_H-M   'P 1'
#
loop_
_entity.id
_entity.type
_entity.pdbx_description
1 polymer ?
#
loop_
_entity_poly.entity_id
_entity_poly.type
_entity_poly.pdbx_seq_one_letter_code
_entity_poly.pdbx_strand_id
1 'polypeptide(L)'
;MDMVNVVLDMKGLSCPRPLIGAKRMVDELSPGQILLLVSDCPGTPDDLFAWAKLTGNQILKTEKMPDGGTGYHIQKGQSGVQLPHAHVTLDIRGAVCPGPIVEAKKLLNGMQTGEVLRLVSDCPGVQSDIGGWASATGMTLLNTVEAGAGVHEFYIRKG
;
A
#
# COMPACT_ATOMS: atom_id res chain seq x y z
N MET A 1 -19.20 -14.20 9.59
CA MET A 1 -19.76 -14.02 8.23
C MET A 1 -18.79 -13.10 7.51
N ASP A 2 -17.92 -13.68 6.70
CA ASP A 2 -16.87 -12.96 6.00
C ASP A 2 -17.50 -12.06 4.93
N MET A 3 -17.61 -10.78 5.23
CA MET A 3 -18.24 -9.80 4.35
C MET A 3 -17.26 -9.44 3.24
N VAL A 4 -17.64 -9.70 1.99
CA VAL A 4 -16.88 -9.24 0.81
C VAL A 4 -16.92 -7.71 0.79
N ASN A 5 -15.74 -7.08 0.73
CA ASN A 5 -15.63 -5.62 0.66
C ASN A 5 -15.69 -5.11 -0.77
N VAL A 6 -15.02 -5.80 -1.70
CA VAL A 6 -14.94 -5.41 -3.11
C VAL A 6 -15.11 -6.63 -3.99
N VAL A 7 -15.76 -6.47 -5.14
CA VAL A 7 -15.92 -7.50 -6.18
C VAL A 7 -15.21 -7.03 -7.44
N LEU A 8 -14.38 -7.90 -8.03
CA LEU A 8 -13.65 -7.65 -9.27
C LEU A 8 -13.93 -8.79 -10.26
N ASP A 9 -14.69 -8.49 -11.31
CA ASP A 9 -14.96 -9.44 -12.40
C ASP A 9 -13.91 -9.29 -13.51
N MET A 10 -13.16 -10.37 -13.76
CA MET A 10 -12.14 -10.46 -14.81
C MET A 10 -12.36 -11.66 -15.74
N LYS A 11 -13.61 -12.14 -15.88
CA LYS A 11 -13.95 -13.17 -16.88
C LYS A 11 -13.60 -12.71 -18.29
N GLY A 12 -13.29 -13.67 -19.16
CA GLY A 12 -12.88 -13.42 -20.55
C GLY A 12 -11.47 -12.85 -20.71
N LEU A 13 -10.72 -12.68 -19.60
CA LEU A 13 -9.35 -12.21 -19.63
C LEU A 13 -8.38 -13.35 -19.38
N SER A 14 -7.45 -13.56 -20.31
CA SER A 14 -6.38 -14.53 -20.15
C SER A 14 -5.26 -14.01 -19.24
N CYS A 15 -4.51 -14.96 -18.72
CA CYS A 15 -3.36 -14.72 -17.87
C CYS A 15 -2.30 -13.85 -18.60
N PRO A 16 -1.64 -12.89 -17.92
CA PRO A 16 -1.58 -12.68 -16.47
C PRO A 16 -2.61 -11.68 -15.90
N ARG A 17 -3.61 -11.24 -16.70
CA ARG A 17 -4.49 -10.12 -16.32
C ARG A 17 -5.25 -10.31 -15.01
N PRO A 18 -5.86 -11.48 -14.72
CA PRO A 18 -6.57 -11.69 -13.45
C PRO A 18 -5.68 -11.47 -12.22
N LEU A 19 -4.44 -11.96 -12.26
CA LEU A 19 -3.48 -11.78 -11.16
C LEU A 19 -3.09 -10.32 -10.98
N ILE A 20 -2.82 -9.60 -12.07
CA ILE A 20 -2.44 -8.18 -12.02
C ILE A 20 -3.58 -7.34 -11.45
N GLY A 21 -4.82 -7.59 -11.88
CA GLY A 21 -6.00 -6.89 -11.36
C GLY A 21 -6.22 -7.18 -9.87
N ALA A 22 -6.14 -8.45 -9.47
CA ALA A 22 -6.26 -8.86 -8.08
C ALA A 22 -5.21 -8.19 -7.17
N LYS A 23 -3.94 -8.16 -7.60
CA LYS A 23 -2.84 -7.49 -6.88
C LYS A 23 -3.15 -6.02 -6.62
N ARG A 24 -3.45 -5.26 -7.68
CA ARG A 24 -3.77 -3.82 -7.57
C ARG A 24 -4.92 -3.56 -6.61
N MET A 25 -5.99 -4.35 -6.74
CA MET A 25 -7.16 -4.19 -5.88
C MET A 25 -6.85 -4.55 -4.42
N VAL A 26 -6.07 -5.60 -4.17
CA VAL A 26 -5.65 -5.96 -2.80
C VAL A 26 -4.69 -4.92 -2.22
N ASP A 27 -3.84 -4.27 -3.01
CA ASP A 27 -2.97 -3.19 -2.53
C ASP A 27 -3.76 -1.98 -2.00
N GLU A 28 -4.95 -1.71 -2.55
CA GLU A 28 -5.86 -0.65 -2.10
C GLU A 28 -6.68 -1.01 -0.85
N LEU A 29 -6.80 -2.29 -0.50
CA LEU A 29 -7.56 -2.73 0.67
C LEU A 29 -6.82 -2.46 2.00
N SER A 30 -7.58 -2.33 3.09
CA SER A 30 -7.05 -2.39 4.46
C SER A 30 -6.83 -3.85 4.90
N PRO A 31 -5.86 -4.14 5.79
CA PRO A 31 -5.65 -5.49 6.31
C PRO A 31 -6.94 -6.13 6.84
N GLY A 32 -7.15 -7.40 6.48
CA GLY A 32 -8.35 -8.14 6.86
C GLY A 32 -9.57 -7.93 5.95
N GLN A 33 -9.58 -6.93 5.08
CA GLN A 33 -10.62 -6.77 4.05
C GLN A 33 -10.51 -7.84 2.96
N ILE A 34 -11.65 -8.14 2.33
CA ILE A 34 -11.81 -9.26 1.41
C ILE A 34 -12.20 -8.76 0.02
N LEU A 35 -11.40 -9.15 -0.98
CA LEU A 35 -11.70 -9.04 -2.40
C LEU A 35 -12.33 -10.35 -2.91
N LEU A 36 -13.46 -10.26 -3.61
CA LEU A 36 -13.96 -11.35 -4.45
C LEU A 36 -13.47 -11.15 -5.89
N LEU A 37 -12.50 -11.93 -6.32
CA LEU A 37 -12.06 -11.99 -7.73
C LEU A 37 -12.87 -13.05 -8.47
N VAL A 38 -13.51 -12.71 -9.59
CA VAL A 38 -14.13 -13.69 -10.50
C VAL A 38 -13.26 -13.86 -11.74
N SER A 39 -12.82 -15.09 -12.02
CA SER A 39 -11.97 -15.41 -13.17
C SER A 39 -12.34 -16.75 -13.80
N ASP A 40 -12.23 -16.83 -15.12
CA ASP A 40 -12.35 -18.06 -15.92
C ASP A 40 -11.01 -18.49 -16.55
N CYS A 41 -9.89 -17.78 -16.30
CA CYS A 41 -8.57 -18.23 -16.78
C CYS A 41 -8.13 -19.51 -16.02
N PRO A 42 -7.77 -20.60 -16.72
CA PRO A 42 -7.37 -21.86 -16.09
C PRO A 42 -6.10 -21.75 -15.25
N GLY A 43 -5.22 -20.77 -15.53
CA GLY A 43 -4.00 -20.52 -14.76
C GLY A 43 -4.20 -19.65 -13.51
N THR A 44 -5.39 -19.06 -13.31
CA THR A 44 -5.64 -18.20 -12.13
C THR A 44 -5.42 -18.89 -10.79
N PRO A 45 -5.88 -20.14 -10.55
CA PRO A 45 -5.65 -20.81 -9.27
C PRO A 45 -4.16 -20.83 -8.89
N ASP A 46 -3.31 -21.41 -9.73
CA ASP A 46 -1.90 -21.64 -9.40
C ASP A 46 -1.16 -20.32 -9.10
N ASP A 47 -1.33 -19.33 -9.98
CA ASP A 47 -0.75 -18.00 -9.84
C ASP A 47 -1.24 -17.28 -8.57
N LEU A 48 -2.53 -17.35 -8.29
CA LEU A 48 -3.15 -16.64 -7.18
C LEU A 48 -2.78 -17.26 -5.82
N PHE A 49 -2.79 -18.60 -5.71
CA PHE A 49 -2.39 -19.30 -4.48
C PHE A 49 -0.90 -19.10 -4.18
N ALA A 50 -0.04 -19.19 -5.20
CA ALA A 50 1.40 -18.94 -5.05
C ALA A 50 1.66 -17.49 -4.60
N TRP A 51 1.02 -16.52 -5.26
CA TRP A 51 1.14 -15.11 -4.90
C TRP A 51 0.63 -14.82 -3.49
N ALA A 52 -0.54 -15.35 -3.13
CA ALA A 52 -1.12 -15.13 -1.81
C ALA A 52 -0.17 -15.62 -0.70
N LYS A 53 0.38 -16.82 -0.87
CA LYS A 53 1.39 -17.38 0.05
C LYS A 53 2.65 -16.52 0.16
N LEU A 54 3.17 -16.02 -0.96
CA LEU A 54 4.38 -15.20 -0.99
C LEU A 54 4.19 -13.81 -0.36
N THR A 55 2.97 -13.26 -0.44
CA THR A 55 2.65 -11.91 0.05
C THR A 55 1.98 -11.90 1.42
N GLY A 56 1.70 -13.07 1.98
CA GLY A 56 0.97 -13.21 3.24
C GLY A 56 -0.54 -12.92 3.13
N ASN A 57 -1.07 -12.74 1.92
CA ASN A 57 -2.51 -12.71 1.67
C ASN A 57 -3.13 -14.10 1.82
N GLN A 58 -4.43 -14.17 2.08
CA GLN A 58 -5.12 -15.43 2.32
C GLN A 58 -6.26 -15.64 1.33
N ILE A 59 -6.36 -16.85 0.77
CA ILE A 59 -7.54 -17.27 0.00
C ILE A 59 -8.49 -17.98 0.97
N LEU A 60 -9.55 -17.29 1.39
CA LEU A 60 -10.49 -17.80 2.39
C LEU A 60 -11.44 -18.85 1.80
N LYS A 61 -11.88 -18.63 0.55
CA LYS A 61 -12.88 -19.45 -0.12
C LYS A 61 -12.71 -19.39 -1.62
N THR A 62 -13.00 -20.50 -2.29
CA THR A 62 -13.17 -20.59 -3.75
C THR A 62 -14.56 -21.15 -4.04
N GLU A 63 -15.29 -20.56 -4.97
CA GLU A 63 -16.63 -21.02 -5.36
C GLU A 63 -16.91 -20.89 -6.86
N LYS A 64 -17.82 -21.71 -7.39
CA LYS A 64 -18.30 -21.55 -8.76
C LYS A 64 -19.37 -20.47 -8.80
N MET A 65 -19.22 -19.54 -9.74
CA MET A 65 -20.17 -18.44 -9.88
C MET A 65 -21.36 -18.88 -10.74
N PRO A 66 -22.59 -18.38 -10.46
CA PRO A 66 -23.78 -18.69 -11.25
C PRO A 66 -23.63 -18.33 -12.73
N ASP A 67 -22.96 -17.21 -13.02
CA ASP A 67 -22.77 -16.68 -14.38
C ASP A 67 -21.48 -17.18 -15.05
N GLY A 68 -20.92 -18.29 -14.58
CA GLY A 68 -19.68 -18.87 -15.07
C GLY A 68 -18.42 -18.27 -14.44
N GLY A 69 -17.30 -19.01 -14.57
CA GLY A 69 -16.04 -18.69 -13.90
C GLY A 69 -15.96 -19.20 -12.45
N THR A 70 -14.87 -18.84 -11.78
CA THR A 70 -14.57 -19.21 -10.40
C THR A 70 -14.32 -17.93 -9.59
N GLY A 71 -15.01 -17.81 -8.46
CA GLY A 71 -14.84 -16.74 -7.48
C GLY A 71 -13.80 -17.11 -6.43
N TYR A 72 -12.85 -16.21 -6.14
CA TYR A 72 -11.81 -16.34 -5.13
C TYR A 72 -11.96 -15.22 -4.10
N HIS A 73 -12.19 -15.58 -2.84
CA HIS A 73 -12.26 -14.65 -1.72
C HIS A 73 -10.86 -14.45 -1.15
N ILE A 74 -10.21 -13.37 -1.55
CA ILE A 74 -8.84 -13.00 -1.18
C ILE A 74 -8.93 -12.02 -0.03
N GLN A 75 -8.52 -12.42 1.16
CA GLN A 75 -8.32 -11.52 2.28
C GLN A 75 -6.93 -10.90 2.22
N LYS A 76 -6.87 -9.58 2.35
CA LYS A 76 -5.60 -8.87 2.51
C LYS A 76 -4.92 -9.32 3.79
N GLY A 77 -3.72 -9.86 3.65
CA GLY A 77 -2.85 -10.22 4.75
C GLY A 77 -2.42 -9.00 5.55
N GLN A 78 -2.03 -9.22 6.81
CA GLN A 78 -1.39 -8.18 7.61
C GLN A 78 0.03 -7.82 7.09
N SER A 79 0.51 -8.57 6.09
CA SER A 79 1.86 -8.46 5.51
C SER A 79 1.93 -7.63 4.21
N GLY A 80 0.82 -7.10 3.71
CA GLY A 80 0.90 -5.98 2.75
C GLY A 80 1.44 -4.78 3.50
N VAL A 81 2.53 -4.16 3.01
CA VAL A 81 3.30 -3.06 3.64
C VAL A 81 2.47 -2.36 4.73
N GLN A 82 2.61 -2.80 5.98
CA GLN A 82 1.91 -2.17 7.09
C GLN A 82 2.53 -0.79 7.23
N LEU A 83 1.86 0.21 6.67
CA LEU A 83 2.31 1.58 6.78
C LEU A 83 2.32 1.96 8.26
N PRO A 84 3.40 2.58 8.75
CA PRO A 84 3.44 3.06 10.13
C PRO A 84 2.23 3.95 10.43
N HIS A 85 1.62 3.78 11.60
CA HIS A 85 0.53 4.66 12.02
C HIS A 85 1.04 6.09 12.16
N ALA A 86 0.60 6.98 11.26
CA ALA A 86 0.95 8.38 11.28
C ALA A 86 0.11 9.10 12.34
N HIS A 87 0.79 9.82 13.23
CA HIS A 87 0.16 10.67 14.24
C HIS A 87 -0.19 12.03 13.64
N VAL A 88 0.64 12.50 12.70
CA VAL A 88 0.45 13.74 11.96
C VAL A 88 0.71 13.49 10.48
N THR A 89 -0.02 14.17 9.61
CA THR A 89 0.20 14.16 8.16
C THR A 89 0.51 15.56 7.67
N LEU A 90 1.57 15.69 6.86
CA LEU A 90 1.95 16.90 6.15
C LEU A 90 1.93 16.61 4.64
N ASP A 91 0.95 17.16 3.94
CA ASP A 91 0.93 17.17 2.47
C ASP A 91 1.50 18.50 1.98
N ILE A 92 2.63 18.44 1.29
CA ILE A 92 3.37 19.62 0.81
C ILE A 92 3.79 19.47 -0.66
N ARG A 93 2.95 18.78 -1.45
CA ARG A 93 3.13 18.72 -2.90
C ARG A 93 3.12 20.11 -3.53
N GLY A 94 3.89 20.28 -4.61
CA GLY A 94 4.08 21.56 -5.31
C GLY A 94 5.04 22.53 -4.64
N ALA A 95 5.60 22.19 -3.47
CA ALA A 95 6.58 23.04 -2.80
C ALA A 95 7.98 22.89 -3.42
N VAL A 96 8.65 24.03 -3.58
CA VAL A 96 10.01 24.09 -4.11
C VAL A 96 11.01 23.82 -2.99
N CYS A 97 12.03 23.02 -3.29
CA CYS A 97 13.10 22.73 -2.36
C CYS A 97 13.85 24.04 -1.95
N PRO A 98 14.20 24.24 -0.66
CA PRO A 98 14.18 23.25 0.43
C PRO A 98 12.88 23.21 1.28
N GLY A 99 11.80 23.84 0.83
CA GLY A 99 10.54 24.00 1.57
C GLY A 99 10.03 22.74 2.29
N PRO A 100 9.90 21.58 1.62
CA PRO A 100 9.39 20.36 2.24
C PRO A 100 10.16 19.89 3.49
N ILE A 101 11.50 19.90 3.46
CA ILE A 101 12.32 19.46 4.59
C ILE A 101 12.22 20.46 5.75
N VAL A 102 12.17 21.75 5.44
CA VAL A 102 12.07 22.81 6.45
C VAL A 102 10.72 22.74 7.18
N GLU A 103 9.63 22.58 6.44
CA GLU A 103 8.28 22.48 7.03
C GLU A 103 8.09 21.15 7.79
N ALA A 104 8.60 20.04 7.26
CA ALA A 104 8.62 18.77 7.99
C ALA A 104 9.38 18.90 9.32
N LYS A 105 10.55 19.55 9.32
CA LYS A 105 11.34 19.80 10.55
C LYS A 105 10.57 20.62 11.57
N LYS A 106 9.93 21.72 11.15
CA LYS A 106 9.15 22.58 12.04
C LYS A 106 8.03 21.79 12.72
N LEU A 107 7.32 20.97 11.95
CA LEU A 107 6.24 20.14 12.46
C LEU A 107 6.76 19.08 13.44
N LEU A 108 7.83 18.36 13.08
CA LEU A 108 8.47 17.34 13.94
C LEU A 108 9.03 17.91 15.24
N ASN A 109 9.48 19.18 15.27
CA ASN A 109 9.91 19.85 16.50
C ASN A 109 8.76 20.06 17.50
N GLY A 110 7.51 20.11 17.03
CA GLY A 110 6.30 20.23 17.87
C GLY A 110 5.69 18.88 18.27
N MET A 111 6.19 17.76 17.75
CA MET A 111 5.69 16.42 18.01
C MET A 111 6.37 15.77 19.23
N GLN A 112 5.70 14.80 19.84
CA GLN A 112 6.25 14.01 20.94
C GLN A 112 7.25 12.97 20.41
N THR A 113 8.27 12.65 21.20
CA THR A 113 9.22 11.57 20.89
C THR A 113 8.47 10.26 20.69
N GLY A 114 8.78 9.56 19.61
CA GLY A 114 8.12 8.32 19.20
C GLY A 114 6.96 8.52 18.22
N GLU A 115 6.41 9.72 18.08
CA GLU A 115 5.36 9.99 17.10
C GLU A 115 5.88 9.94 15.66
N VAL A 116 4.97 9.62 14.74
CA VAL A 116 5.30 9.41 13.32
C VAL A 116 4.61 10.46 12.46
N LEU A 117 5.38 11.17 11.66
CA LEU A 117 4.93 12.08 10.61
C LEU A 117 4.80 11.31 9.28
N ARG A 118 3.65 11.41 8.61
CA ARG A 118 3.51 11.11 7.18
C ARG A 118 3.73 12.37 6.36
N LEU A 119 4.83 12.45 5.63
CA LEU A 119 5.16 13.54 4.72
C LEU A 119 4.84 13.13 3.29
N VAL A 120 3.94 13.86 2.60
CA VAL A 120 3.62 13.66 1.18
C VAL A 120 4.29 14.77 0.37
N SER A 121 5.14 14.40 -0.58
CA SER A 121 5.94 15.35 -1.37
C SER A 121 6.18 14.82 -2.79
N ASP A 122 6.21 15.74 -3.75
CA ASP A 122 6.62 15.53 -5.15
C ASP A 122 7.97 16.19 -5.50
N CYS A 123 8.66 16.85 -4.53
CA CYS A 123 10.01 17.38 -4.78
C CYS A 123 11.03 16.22 -4.86
N PRO A 124 11.77 16.06 -5.98
CA PRO A 124 12.78 15.01 -6.15
C PRO A 124 13.96 15.14 -5.17
N GLY A 125 14.24 16.36 -4.69
CA GLY A 125 15.26 16.60 -3.67
C GLY A 125 14.92 15.91 -2.35
N VAL A 126 13.64 15.87 -1.96
CA VAL A 126 13.21 15.17 -0.73
C VAL A 126 13.48 13.68 -0.84
N GLN A 127 13.15 13.06 -1.98
CA GLN A 127 13.39 11.64 -2.20
C GLN A 127 14.87 11.27 -2.01
N SER A 128 15.78 12.16 -2.43
CA SER A 128 17.22 11.95 -2.33
C SER A 128 17.77 12.24 -0.92
N ASP A 129 17.24 13.27 -0.25
CA ASP A 129 17.84 13.81 0.99
C ASP A 129 17.21 13.27 2.28
N ILE A 130 15.96 12.78 2.25
CA ILE A 130 15.16 12.50 3.45
C ILE A 130 15.82 11.47 4.39
N GLY A 131 16.47 10.45 3.85
CA GLY A 131 17.13 9.41 4.64
C GLY A 131 18.37 9.93 5.39
N GLY A 132 19.19 10.73 4.69
CA GLY A 132 20.36 11.38 5.29
C GLY A 132 19.95 12.42 6.32
N TRP A 133 18.93 13.23 6.01
CA TRP A 133 18.38 14.22 6.92
C TRP A 133 17.81 13.60 8.20
N ALA A 134 17.01 12.53 8.09
CA ALA A 134 16.47 11.84 9.27
C ALA A 134 17.60 11.34 10.17
N SER A 135 18.60 10.68 9.59
CA SER A 135 19.75 10.14 10.33
C SER A 135 20.58 11.25 11.01
N ALA A 136 20.86 12.34 10.30
CA ALA A 136 21.67 13.45 10.82
C ALA A 136 21.00 14.24 11.96
N THR A 137 19.68 14.11 12.10
CA THR A 137 18.88 14.83 13.10
C THR A 137 18.37 13.94 14.23
N GLY A 138 18.81 12.68 14.28
CA GLY A 138 18.39 11.71 15.29
C GLY A 138 16.96 11.19 15.10
N MET A 139 16.38 11.33 13.90
CA MET A 139 15.07 10.82 13.55
C MET A 139 15.19 9.48 12.81
N THR A 140 14.09 8.74 12.69
CA THR A 140 14.07 7.45 11.99
C THR A 140 13.13 7.51 10.80
N LEU A 141 13.63 7.31 9.58
CA LEU A 141 12.78 7.04 8.42
C LEU A 141 12.30 5.59 8.51
N LEU A 142 11.00 5.40 8.75
CA LEU A 142 10.37 4.10 8.93
C LEU A 142 9.98 3.46 7.60
N ASN A 143 9.49 4.26 6.64
CA ASN A 143 9.05 3.75 5.35
C ASN A 143 8.99 4.86 4.28
N THR A 144 9.07 4.46 3.01
CA THR A 144 8.89 5.32 1.83
C THR A 144 7.97 4.59 0.85
N VAL A 145 6.91 5.26 0.40
CA VAL A 145 5.95 4.71 -0.56
C VAL A 145 5.77 5.67 -1.73
N GLU A 146 5.68 5.15 -2.94
CA GLU A 146 5.27 5.93 -4.12
C GLU A 146 3.74 5.88 -4.22
N ALA A 147 3.08 7.00 -3.94
CA ALA A 147 1.61 7.10 -3.89
C ALA A 147 1.00 7.57 -5.22
N GLY A 148 1.81 7.79 -6.25
CA GLY A 148 1.40 8.23 -7.58
C GLY A 148 2.60 8.69 -8.41
N ALA A 149 2.38 9.04 -9.68
CA ALA A 149 3.44 9.45 -10.59
C ALA A 149 4.23 10.66 -10.05
N GLY A 150 5.44 10.39 -9.52
CA GLY A 150 6.31 11.40 -8.94
C GLY A 150 5.91 11.88 -7.55
N VAL A 151 4.93 11.26 -6.89
CA VAL A 151 4.49 11.60 -5.53
C VAL A 151 4.93 10.51 -4.56
N HIS A 152 5.63 10.92 -3.51
CA HIS A 152 6.16 10.04 -2.48
C HIS A 152 5.62 10.38 -1.10
N GLU A 153 5.35 9.33 -0.32
CA GLU A 153 5.01 9.40 1.09
C GLU A 153 6.18 8.88 1.92
N PHE A 154 6.60 9.65 2.91
CA PHE A 154 7.69 9.32 3.82
C PHE A 154 7.16 9.26 5.24
N TYR A 155 7.47 8.19 5.96
CA TYR A 155 7.05 7.99 7.35
C TYR A 155 8.25 8.22 8.25
N ILE A 156 8.27 9.34 8.97
CA ILE A 156 9.42 9.76 9.79
C ILE A 156 9.02 9.74 11.26
N ARG A 157 9.71 8.95 12.06
CA ARG A 157 9.54 8.90 13.51
C ARG A 157 10.43 9.92 14.20
N LYS A 158 9.86 10.71 15.10
CA LYS A 158 10.59 11.61 15.99
C LYS A 158 11.42 10.80 16.99
N GLY A 159 12.72 11.09 17.04
CA GLY A 159 13.65 10.56 18.04
C GLY A 159 13.52 11.18 19.42
#